data_AF-A0A7C8ZRB4-F1
#
_entry.id   AF-A0A7C8ZRB4-F1
#
_cell.length_a   1.000
_cell.length_b   1.000
_cell.length_c   1.000
_cell.angle_alpha   90.00
_cell.angle_beta   90.00
_cell.angle_gamma   90.00
#
_symmetry.space_group_name_H-M   'P 1'
#
loop_
_entity.id
_entity.type
_entity.pdbx_description
1 polymer ?
#
loop_
_entity_poly.entity_id
_entity_poly.type
_entity_poly.pdbx_seq_one_letter_code
_entity_poly.pdbx_strand_id
1 'polypeptide(L)'
;YWAFGFHQCRWGYHNLSVVEDVVENYKKAQIPLDVIWNDDDHMDGKKDFTVNPVNYPRPQLLAFLEKIHSQGMKYVVIVDPGIAVNSSYGVYQRGIANDVFIKYDGQPYIAQVWPGAVNFPDFLNPRTVAWWGDEIRRFHELVPVDGLWIDMNEVSNFCTGLCTIPEGKQCPTGTGPGWVCCLDCKNITKTRWDDPPYKINASGIQAPIGYKTIATSAVHYDGVLEYDAHSLYGFSETIATHRGLQALEGKRPFILSRSTFVGSGHYAAHWTG
;
A
#
# COMPACT_ATOMS: atom_id res chain seq x y z
N TYR A 1 -1.37 -22.34 8.45
CA TYR A 1 -1.25 -22.69 9.89
C TYR A 1 -0.33 -21.72 10.60
N TRP A 2 0.85 -21.42 10.05
CA TRP A 2 1.80 -20.43 10.60
C TRP A 2 1.19 -19.09 11.03
N ALA A 3 0.13 -18.62 10.35
CA ALA A 3 -0.56 -17.37 10.67
C ALA A 3 -1.27 -17.33 12.03
N PHE A 4 -1.35 -18.46 12.76
CA PHE A 4 -1.85 -18.50 14.14
C PHE A 4 -0.72 -18.34 15.19
N GLY A 5 0.53 -18.34 14.74
CA GLY A 5 1.70 -18.15 15.59
C GLY A 5 1.83 -16.73 16.12
N PHE A 6 2.95 -16.42 16.76
CA PHE A 6 3.23 -15.06 17.23
C PHE A 6 3.94 -14.23 16.16
N HIS A 7 3.53 -12.97 16.00
CA HIS A 7 3.98 -12.05 14.96
C HIS A 7 4.64 -10.82 15.61
N GLN A 8 5.77 -10.37 15.06
CA GLN A 8 6.46 -9.14 15.50
C GLN A 8 6.60 -8.16 14.34
N CYS A 9 6.20 -6.90 14.55
CA CYS A 9 6.33 -5.79 13.60
C CYS A 9 6.74 -4.50 14.34
N ARG A 10 7.26 -3.52 13.60
CA ARG A 10 7.46 -2.15 14.06
C ARG A 10 7.66 -1.21 12.86
N TRP A 11 6.96 -0.07 12.85
CA TRP A 11 7.37 1.10 12.10
C TRP A 11 8.64 1.72 12.74
N GLY A 12 9.76 1.70 12.01
CA GLY A 12 11.05 2.20 12.47
C GLY A 12 12.15 1.15 12.60
N TYR A 13 12.01 -0.02 11.97
CA TYR A 13 13.17 -0.91 11.77
C TYR A 13 14.03 -0.34 10.65
N HIS A 14 14.82 0.70 10.93
CA HIS A 14 15.50 1.45 9.89
C HIS A 14 16.61 0.69 9.15
N ASN A 15 17.11 -0.44 9.67
CA ASN A 15 18.15 -1.26 9.06
C ASN A 15 17.88 -2.76 9.29
N LEU A 16 18.34 -3.60 8.37
CA LEU A 16 18.21 -5.06 8.47
C LEU A 16 18.80 -5.63 9.77
N SER A 17 19.94 -5.10 10.24
CA SER A 17 20.57 -5.58 11.48
C SER A 17 19.66 -5.47 12.71
N VAL A 18 18.77 -4.48 12.74
CA VAL A 18 17.78 -4.33 13.82
C VAL A 18 16.78 -5.49 13.81
N VAL A 19 16.36 -5.91 12.61
CA VAL A 19 15.43 -7.04 12.44
C VAL A 19 16.11 -8.36 12.82
N GLU A 20 17.37 -8.54 12.41
CA GLU A 20 18.19 -9.69 12.80
C GLU A 20 18.35 -9.77 14.33
N ASP A 21 18.66 -8.66 14.98
CA ASP A 21 18.79 -8.57 16.44
C ASP A 21 17.48 -8.91 17.17
N VAL A 22 16.33 -8.46 16.63
CA VAL A 22 15.01 -8.79 17.19
C VAL A 22 14.78 -10.31 17.15
N VAL A 23 14.98 -10.95 15.99
CA VAL A 23 14.79 -12.40 15.85
C VAL A 23 15.73 -13.17 16.78
N GLU A 24 17.01 -12.78 16.84
CA GLU A 24 17.99 -13.43 17.72
C GLU A 24 17.65 -13.24 19.21
N ASN A 25 17.09 -12.09 19.60
CA ASN A 25 16.72 -11.86 21.00
C ASN A 25 15.46 -12.62 21.41
N TYR A 26 14.45 -12.79 20.53
CA TYR A 26 13.32 -13.72 20.78
C TYR A 26 13.83 -15.15 21.01
N LYS A 27 14.75 -15.60 20.16
CA LYS A 27 15.38 -16.92 20.27
C LYS A 27 16.16 -17.09 21.58
N LYS A 28 16.99 -16.11 21.95
CA LYS A 28 17.74 -16.12 23.24
C LYS A 28 16.81 -16.14 24.45
N ALA A 29 15.69 -15.43 24.37
CA ALA A 29 14.69 -15.37 25.43
C ALA A 29 13.77 -16.60 25.46
N GLN A 30 13.89 -17.53 24.51
CA GLN A 30 13.02 -18.71 24.37
C GLN A 30 11.53 -18.34 24.21
N ILE A 31 11.25 -17.20 23.56
CA ILE A 31 9.88 -16.77 23.25
C ILE A 31 9.60 -17.17 21.79
N PRO A 32 8.51 -17.93 21.52
CA PRO A 32 8.13 -18.29 20.16
C PRO A 32 7.90 -17.04 19.29
N LEU A 33 8.48 -17.05 18.09
CA LEU A 33 8.26 -16.05 17.05
C LEU A 33 8.14 -16.77 15.72
N ASP A 34 6.94 -16.74 15.13
CA ASP A 34 6.64 -17.43 13.88
C ASP A 34 6.80 -16.52 12.67
N VAL A 35 6.53 -15.22 12.83
CA VAL A 35 6.51 -14.26 11.71
C VAL A 35 7.19 -12.95 12.09
N ILE A 36 8.20 -12.56 11.31
CA ILE A 36 8.82 -11.24 11.42
C ILE A 36 8.32 -10.36 10.27
N TRP A 37 7.99 -9.11 10.60
CA TRP A 37 7.36 -8.17 9.68
C TRP A 37 8.25 -6.96 9.47
N ASN A 38 8.23 -6.44 8.24
CA ASN A 38 8.79 -5.13 7.94
C ASN A 38 7.70 -4.17 7.49
N ASP A 39 7.65 -3.03 8.17
CA ASP A 39 6.98 -1.82 7.70
C ASP A 39 7.74 -1.21 6.51
N ASP A 40 7.34 -0.03 6.07
CA ASP A 40 7.82 0.70 4.89
C ASP A 40 9.32 1.07 4.94
N ASP A 41 10.02 0.80 6.04
CA ASP A 41 11.48 0.99 6.20
C ASP A 41 12.31 0.14 5.23
N HIS A 42 11.79 -1.02 4.81
CA HIS A 42 12.50 -1.90 3.88
C HIS A 42 12.56 -1.35 2.46
N MET A 43 11.64 -0.43 2.11
CA MET A 43 11.48 0.11 0.77
C MET A 43 12.54 1.18 0.44
N ASP A 44 12.96 1.26 -0.81
CA ASP A 44 13.76 2.38 -1.30
C ASP A 44 12.86 3.63 -1.41
N GLY A 45 13.05 4.59 -0.52
CA GLY A 45 12.29 5.85 -0.53
C GLY A 45 10.77 5.65 -0.43
N LYS A 46 10.31 4.64 0.33
CA LYS A 46 8.89 4.31 0.55
C LYS A 46 8.13 3.91 -0.72
N LYS A 47 8.85 3.47 -1.76
CA LYS A 47 8.26 2.99 -3.02
C LYS A 47 7.98 1.49 -2.90
N ASP A 48 6.74 1.08 -3.15
CA ASP A 48 6.37 -0.34 -3.15
C ASP A 48 7.26 -1.21 -4.04
N PHE A 49 7.31 -2.51 -3.77
CA PHE A 49 8.05 -3.47 -4.60
C PHE A 49 9.53 -3.12 -4.84
N THR A 50 10.13 -2.36 -3.94
CA THR A 50 11.56 -2.05 -3.92
C THR A 50 12.20 -2.46 -2.60
N VAL A 51 13.52 -2.48 -2.57
CA VAL A 51 14.30 -2.70 -1.34
C VAL A 51 15.35 -1.63 -1.24
N ASN A 52 15.48 -1.01 -0.08
CA ASN A 52 16.50 0.00 0.19
C ASN A 52 17.91 -0.62 0.07
N PRO A 53 18.74 -0.22 -0.91
CA PRO A 53 20.00 -0.89 -1.17
C PRO A 53 21.07 -0.64 -0.09
N VAL A 54 20.87 0.35 0.79
CA VAL A 54 21.80 0.71 1.87
C VAL A 54 21.37 0.07 3.18
N ASN A 55 20.11 0.25 3.57
CA ASN A 55 19.61 -0.17 4.88
C ASN A 55 19.13 -1.62 4.89
N TYR A 56 18.71 -2.13 3.73
CA TYR A 56 18.26 -3.50 3.50
C TYR A 56 18.99 -4.12 2.29
N PRO A 57 20.33 -4.21 2.29
CA PRO A 57 21.05 -4.68 1.11
C PRO A 57 20.61 -6.11 0.74
N ARG A 58 20.21 -6.31 -0.51
CA ARG A 58 19.54 -7.55 -0.96
C ARG A 58 20.31 -8.83 -0.62
N PRO A 59 21.64 -8.95 -0.82
CA PRO A 59 22.35 -10.19 -0.49
C PRO A 59 22.22 -10.60 0.98
N GLN A 60 22.30 -9.62 1.89
CA GLN A 60 22.15 -9.81 3.33
C GLN A 60 20.69 -10.15 3.68
N LEU A 61 19.73 -9.46 3.07
CA LEU A 61 18.31 -9.77 3.24
C LEU A 61 18.01 -11.22 2.83
N LEU A 62 18.51 -11.68 1.67
CA LEU A 62 18.31 -13.04 1.22
C LEU A 62 18.95 -14.08 2.17
N ALA A 63 20.14 -13.81 2.70
CA ALA A 63 20.78 -14.68 3.68
C ALA A 63 19.99 -14.76 5.01
N PHE A 64 19.43 -13.62 5.46
CA PHE A 64 18.54 -13.58 6.61
C PHE A 64 17.25 -14.38 6.36
N LEU A 65 16.62 -14.21 5.20
CA LEU A 65 15.40 -14.92 4.83
C LEU A 65 15.63 -16.43 4.74
N GLU A 66 16.72 -16.87 4.11
CA GLU A 66 17.11 -18.28 4.07
C GLU A 66 17.26 -18.85 5.50
N LYS A 67 17.92 -18.11 6.39
CA LYS A 67 18.10 -18.50 7.79
C LYS A 67 16.77 -18.65 8.52
N ILE A 68 15.87 -17.67 8.46
CA ILE A 68 14.58 -17.75 9.19
C ILE A 68 13.64 -18.80 8.57
N HIS A 69 13.63 -18.94 7.24
CA HIS A 69 12.84 -19.95 6.54
C HIS A 69 13.32 -21.37 6.87
N SER A 70 14.64 -21.59 7.00
CA SER A 70 15.20 -22.88 7.44
C SER A 70 14.76 -23.29 8.87
N GLN A 71 14.33 -22.30 9.67
CA GLN A 71 13.81 -22.48 11.03
C GLN A 71 12.28 -22.54 11.08
N GLY A 72 11.61 -22.50 9.92
CA GLY A 72 10.16 -22.55 9.80
C GLY A 72 9.43 -21.21 9.99
N MET A 73 10.17 -20.12 10.26
CA MET A 73 9.60 -18.78 10.37
C MET A 73 9.12 -18.26 9.01
N LYS A 74 8.38 -17.15 9.05
CA LYS A 74 7.76 -16.49 7.90
C LYS A 74 8.09 -15.01 7.86
N TYR A 75 8.05 -14.46 6.66
CA TYR A 75 8.33 -13.04 6.40
C TYR A 75 7.15 -12.36 5.72
N VAL A 76 6.65 -11.29 6.32
CA VAL A 76 5.54 -10.48 5.79
C VAL A 76 6.01 -9.04 5.69
N VAL A 77 5.64 -8.36 4.61
CA VAL A 77 5.95 -6.93 4.45
C VAL A 77 4.71 -6.13 4.13
N ILE A 78 4.75 -4.85 4.49
CA ILE A 78 3.74 -3.88 4.08
C ILE A 78 3.87 -3.53 2.59
N VAL A 79 2.74 -3.26 1.96
CA VAL A 79 2.59 -2.64 0.64
C VAL A 79 1.47 -1.62 0.76
N ASP A 80 1.67 -0.43 0.21
CA ASP A 80 0.65 0.59 0.11
C ASP A 80 0.10 0.64 -1.33
N PRO A 81 -1.11 1.17 -1.54
CA PRO A 81 -1.66 1.32 -2.89
C PRO A 81 -1.05 2.50 -3.65
N GLY A 82 -0.41 3.46 -2.97
CA GLY A 82 0.07 4.70 -3.57
C GLY A 82 1.36 4.53 -4.38
N ILE A 83 1.26 4.40 -5.71
CA ILE A 83 2.45 4.26 -6.57
C ILE A 83 3.09 5.60 -6.85
N ALA A 84 4.34 5.76 -6.40
CA ALA A 84 5.13 6.97 -6.58
C ALA A 84 5.21 7.43 -8.04
N VAL A 85 4.88 8.69 -8.30
CA VAL A 85 5.00 9.34 -9.62
C VAL A 85 6.47 9.59 -9.90
N ASN A 86 7.12 8.64 -10.57
CA ASN A 86 8.54 8.71 -10.88
C ASN A 86 8.85 8.01 -12.21
N SER A 87 9.36 8.77 -13.19
CA SER A 87 9.61 8.27 -14.53
C SER A 87 10.75 7.24 -14.64
N SER A 88 11.60 7.08 -13.62
CA SER A 88 12.63 6.02 -13.57
C SER A 88 12.21 4.80 -12.73
N TYR A 89 11.05 4.85 -12.09
CA TYR A 89 10.54 3.79 -11.24
C TYR A 89 9.73 2.77 -12.08
N GLY A 90 10.27 1.56 -12.21
CA GLY A 90 9.73 0.56 -13.14
C GLY A 90 8.27 0.15 -12.89
N VAL A 91 7.83 0.10 -11.62
CA VAL A 91 6.43 -0.19 -11.26
C VAL A 91 5.50 0.88 -11.81
N TYR A 92 5.86 2.16 -11.63
CA TYR A 92 5.10 3.29 -12.17
C TYR A 92 5.08 3.29 -13.71
N GLN A 93 6.23 3.06 -14.35
CA GLN A 93 6.31 2.94 -15.82
C GLN A 93 5.36 1.86 -16.36
N ARG A 94 5.34 0.68 -15.73
CA ARG A 94 4.44 -0.42 -16.12
C ARG A 94 2.97 -0.10 -15.82
N GLY A 95 2.68 0.59 -14.72
CA GLY A 95 1.33 1.05 -14.39
C GLY A 95 0.79 2.04 -15.42
N ILE A 96 1.58 3.05 -15.80
CA ILE A 96 1.21 3.99 -16.87
C ILE A 96 1.01 3.26 -18.20
N ALA A 97 1.92 2.35 -18.57
CA ALA A 97 1.82 1.60 -19.83
C ALA A 97 0.57 0.72 -19.92
N ASN A 98 0.05 0.24 -18.78
CA ASN A 98 -1.15 -0.60 -18.70
C ASN A 98 -2.44 0.18 -18.40
N ASP A 99 -2.33 1.50 -18.22
CA ASP A 99 -3.46 2.39 -17.91
C ASP A 99 -4.24 1.95 -16.65
N VAL A 100 -3.51 1.74 -15.55
CA VAL A 100 -4.04 1.10 -14.33
C VAL A 100 -4.55 2.07 -13.27
N PHE A 101 -4.31 3.37 -13.41
CA PHE A 101 -4.59 4.34 -12.34
C PHE A 101 -6.00 4.94 -12.42
N ILE A 102 -6.59 5.24 -11.27
CA ILE A 102 -7.82 6.03 -11.13
C ILE A 102 -7.61 7.41 -11.77
N LYS A 103 -8.63 7.94 -12.43
CA LYS A 103 -8.52 9.18 -13.20
C LYS A 103 -9.48 10.27 -12.73
N TYR A 104 -9.09 11.52 -12.99
CA TYR A 104 -9.95 12.69 -12.92
C TYR A 104 -9.77 13.48 -14.22
N ASP A 105 -10.86 13.84 -14.90
CA ASP A 105 -10.84 14.49 -16.23
C ASP A 105 -9.90 13.78 -17.24
N GLY A 106 -9.87 12.44 -17.19
CA GLY A 106 -9.10 11.59 -18.10
C GLY A 106 -7.60 11.47 -17.77
N GLN A 107 -7.11 12.11 -16.71
CA GLN A 107 -5.71 12.04 -16.26
C GLN A 107 -5.58 11.26 -14.95
N PRO A 108 -4.48 10.52 -14.69
CA PRO A 108 -4.24 9.88 -13.40
C PRO A 108 -4.38 10.85 -12.23
N TYR A 109 -5.19 10.48 -11.23
CA TYR A 109 -5.46 11.33 -10.07
C TYR A 109 -4.21 11.45 -9.20
N ILE A 110 -3.71 12.66 -9.02
CA ILE A 110 -2.52 12.97 -8.23
C ILE A 110 -2.90 13.10 -6.75
N ALA A 111 -2.23 12.33 -5.91
CA ALA A 111 -2.37 12.33 -4.45
C ALA A 111 -1.00 12.33 -3.77
N GLN A 112 -0.98 12.29 -2.44
CA GLN A 112 0.26 12.14 -1.67
C GLN A 112 0.12 11.09 -0.58
N VAL A 113 1.13 10.22 -0.48
CA VAL A 113 1.34 9.31 0.66
C VAL A 113 2.85 9.32 1.00
N TRP A 114 3.39 8.23 1.56
CA TRP A 114 4.75 8.13 2.08
C TRP A 114 5.87 8.42 1.08
N PRO A 115 5.81 7.98 -0.19
CA PRO A 115 6.86 8.30 -1.17
C PRO A 115 6.71 9.71 -1.78
N GLY A 116 5.78 10.52 -1.31
CA GLY A 116 5.44 11.82 -1.89
C GLY A 116 4.27 11.71 -2.87
N ALA A 117 4.40 12.29 -4.07
CA ALA A 117 3.34 12.27 -5.07
C ALA A 117 3.08 10.85 -5.59
N VAL A 118 1.83 10.42 -5.60
CA VAL A 118 1.41 9.08 -6.05
C VAL A 118 0.21 9.13 -6.99
N ASN A 119 0.02 8.05 -7.74
CA ASN A 119 -1.26 7.68 -8.33
C ASN A 119 -1.79 6.39 -7.69
N PHE A 120 -3.11 6.29 -7.55
CA PHE A 120 -3.76 5.10 -6.99
C PHE A 120 -4.20 4.15 -8.10
N PRO A 121 -3.78 2.87 -8.08
CA PRO A 121 -4.30 1.85 -8.97
C PRO A 121 -5.80 1.68 -8.79
N ASP A 122 -6.50 1.47 -9.89
CA ASP A 122 -7.92 1.17 -9.92
C ASP A 122 -8.15 -0.33 -9.93
N PHE A 123 -8.40 -0.92 -8.77
CA PHE A 123 -8.60 -2.37 -8.63
C PHE A 123 -9.95 -2.88 -9.18
N LEU A 124 -10.84 -1.99 -9.66
CA LEU A 124 -12.02 -2.39 -10.45
C LEU A 124 -11.66 -2.72 -11.90
N ASN A 125 -10.53 -2.21 -12.40
CA ASN A 125 -10.02 -2.48 -13.74
C ASN A 125 -9.33 -3.86 -13.79
N PRO A 126 -9.77 -4.80 -14.65
CA PRO A 126 -9.11 -6.10 -14.79
C PRO A 126 -7.63 -6.01 -15.18
N ARG A 127 -7.22 -4.97 -15.91
CA ARG A 127 -5.82 -4.73 -16.27
C ARG A 127 -4.98 -4.39 -15.04
N THR A 128 -5.53 -3.65 -14.09
CA THR A 128 -4.87 -3.37 -12.80
C THR A 128 -4.70 -4.62 -11.98
N VAL A 129 -5.70 -5.51 -11.94
CA VAL A 129 -5.59 -6.79 -11.23
C VAL A 129 -4.45 -7.65 -11.81
N ALA A 130 -4.33 -7.71 -13.14
CA ALA A 130 -3.25 -8.44 -13.79
C ALA A 130 -1.87 -7.80 -13.54
N TRP A 131 -1.79 -6.47 -13.65
CA TRP A 131 -0.58 -5.70 -13.37
C TRP A 131 -0.12 -5.88 -11.91
N TRP A 132 -1.03 -5.76 -10.95
CA TRP A 132 -0.73 -5.93 -9.52
C TRP A 132 -0.20 -7.33 -9.21
N GLY A 133 -0.82 -8.36 -9.80
CA GLY A 133 -0.32 -9.74 -9.71
C GLY A 133 1.10 -9.90 -10.27
N ASP A 134 1.43 -9.24 -11.38
CA ASP A 134 2.78 -9.25 -11.95
C ASP A 134 3.79 -8.51 -11.06
N GLU A 135 3.41 -7.38 -10.45
CA GLU A 135 4.28 -6.67 -9.49
C GLU A 135 4.55 -7.50 -8.23
N ILE A 136 3.51 -8.15 -7.68
CA ILE A 136 3.65 -9.10 -6.57
C ILE A 136 4.62 -10.24 -6.96
N ARG A 137 4.49 -10.80 -8.17
CA ARG A 137 5.39 -11.85 -8.67
C ARG A 137 6.84 -11.37 -8.76
N ARG A 138 7.07 -10.21 -9.40
CA ARG A 138 8.41 -9.62 -9.54
C ARG A 138 9.05 -9.33 -8.19
N PHE A 139 8.25 -8.84 -7.24
CA PHE A 139 8.75 -8.57 -5.91
C PHE A 139 9.07 -9.83 -5.14
N HIS A 140 8.24 -10.88 -5.23
CA HIS A 140 8.56 -12.17 -4.61
C HIS A 140 9.85 -12.80 -5.19
N GLU A 141 10.12 -12.63 -6.49
CA GLU A 141 11.40 -13.00 -7.12
C GLU A 141 12.60 -12.16 -6.62
N LEU A 142 12.34 -10.91 -6.20
CA LEU A 142 13.34 -10.03 -5.61
C LEU A 142 13.61 -10.41 -4.14
N VAL A 143 12.55 -10.65 -3.38
CA VAL A 143 12.50 -10.93 -1.93
C VAL A 143 11.40 -11.97 -1.66
N PRO A 144 11.72 -13.20 -1.21
CA PRO A 144 10.74 -14.26 -1.00
C PRO A 144 9.87 -13.99 0.25
N VAL A 145 8.75 -13.29 0.05
CA VAL A 145 7.74 -13.02 1.09
C VAL A 145 6.71 -14.16 1.20
N ASP A 146 6.21 -14.42 2.40
CA ASP A 146 5.21 -15.45 2.70
C ASP A 146 3.76 -14.89 2.79
N GLY A 147 3.61 -13.57 2.81
CA GLY A 147 2.33 -12.88 2.86
C GLY A 147 2.52 -11.36 2.71
N LEU A 148 1.42 -10.65 2.51
CA LEU A 148 1.43 -9.20 2.35
C LEU A 148 0.50 -8.52 3.34
N TRP A 149 0.95 -7.38 3.85
CA TRP A 149 0.16 -6.45 4.63
C TRP A 149 -0.21 -5.28 3.71
N ILE A 150 -1.48 -5.17 3.32
CA ILE A 150 -1.97 -4.05 2.51
C ILE A 150 -2.55 -3.00 3.44
N ASP A 151 -1.88 -1.85 3.51
CA ASP A 151 -2.24 -0.74 4.37
C ASP A 151 -2.61 0.51 3.56
N MET A 152 -3.05 1.57 4.24
CA MET A 152 -3.32 2.87 3.60
C MET A 152 -4.43 2.84 2.54
N ASN A 153 -5.26 1.79 2.55
CA ASN A 153 -6.15 1.40 1.46
C ASN A 153 -7.64 1.73 1.67
N GLU A 154 -7.95 2.78 2.44
CA GLU A 154 -9.28 3.39 2.45
C GLU A 154 -9.80 3.87 1.08
N VAL A 155 -9.08 4.60 0.22
CA VAL A 155 -7.63 4.90 0.18
C VAL A 155 -7.24 6.21 0.88
N SER A 156 -6.21 6.15 1.72
CA SER A 156 -5.72 7.29 2.49
C SER A 156 -4.90 8.25 1.61
N ASN A 157 -5.18 9.54 1.75
CA ASN A 157 -4.47 10.62 1.05
C ASN A 157 -4.07 11.71 2.05
N PHE A 158 -2.80 12.10 2.07
CA PHE A 158 -2.31 13.18 2.92
C PHE A 158 -2.83 14.55 2.48
N CYS A 159 -3.31 14.66 1.25
CA CYS A 159 -3.92 15.86 0.67
C CYS A 159 -5.46 15.76 0.60
N THR A 160 -6.12 16.84 0.19
CA THR A 160 -7.57 16.88 -0.03
C THR A 160 -7.87 17.75 -1.25
N GLY A 161 -8.80 17.31 -2.09
CA GLY A 161 -9.15 17.97 -3.34
C GLY A 161 -8.20 17.62 -4.50
N LEU A 162 -8.31 18.38 -5.60
CA LEU A 162 -7.50 18.14 -6.80
C LEU A 162 -6.12 18.76 -6.62
N CYS A 163 -5.09 17.93 -6.70
CA CYS A 163 -3.72 18.35 -6.45
C CYS A 163 -2.85 18.31 -7.72
N THR A 164 -1.83 19.17 -7.75
CA THR A 164 -0.76 19.14 -8.75
C THR A 164 0.61 19.13 -8.07
N ILE A 165 1.62 18.58 -8.74
CA ILE A 165 2.99 18.62 -8.26
C ILE A 165 3.52 20.05 -8.45
N PRO A 166 3.94 20.75 -7.38
CA PRO A 166 4.41 22.14 -7.47
C PRO A 166 5.70 22.24 -8.28
N GLU A 167 5.81 23.25 -9.14
CA GLU A 167 7.04 23.53 -9.88
C GLU A 167 8.17 23.99 -8.95
N GLY A 168 9.37 23.42 -9.10
CA GLY A 168 10.56 23.84 -8.36
C GLY A 168 10.57 23.51 -6.86
N LYS A 169 9.55 22.82 -6.33
CA LYS A 169 9.46 22.40 -4.93
C LYS A 169 9.48 20.88 -4.83
N GLN A 170 10.51 20.35 -4.19
CA GLN A 170 10.55 18.94 -3.83
C GLN A 170 9.72 18.73 -2.56
N CYS A 171 8.73 17.85 -2.64
CA CYS A 171 8.03 17.35 -1.46
C CYS A 171 9.04 16.74 -0.46
N PRO A 172 8.94 17.05 0.84
CA PRO A 172 9.95 16.63 1.81
C PRO A 172 10.06 15.11 1.85
N THR A 173 11.24 14.60 1.51
CA THR A 173 11.63 13.21 1.76
C THR A 173 12.28 13.13 3.14
N GLY A 174 11.46 13.14 4.19
CA GLY A 174 11.90 12.62 5.51
C GLY A 174 12.39 13.60 6.59
N THR A 175 12.28 14.94 6.46
CA THR A 175 12.68 15.87 7.56
C THR A 175 11.56 16.76 8.12
N GLY A 176 10.29 16.43 7.85
CA GLY A 176 9.12 16.97 8.52
C GLY A 176 8.09 15.87 8.78
N PRO A 177 6.95 16.16 9.43
CA PRO A 177 5.85 15.19 9.52
C PRO A 177 5.45 14.75 8.12
N GLY A 178 5.86 13.53 7.71
CA GLY A 178 5.74 13.02 6.34
C GLY A 178 4.31 12.93 5.81
N TRP A 179 3.32 13.14 6.69
CA TRP A 179 1.89 13.18 6.43
C TRP A 179 1.33 14.58 6.12
N VAL A 180 2.16 15.64 6.10
CA VAL A 180 1.72 16.98 5.70
C VAL A 180 1.74 17.10 4.18
N CYS A 181 0.59 17.47 3.61
CA CYS A 181 0.45 17.71 2.18
C CYS A 181 1.44 18.77 1.70
N CYS A 182 2.26 18.43 0.70
CA CYS A 182 3.24 19.29 0.05
C CYS A 182 2.82 19.69 -1.37
N LEU A 183 1.73 19.11 -1.90
CA LEU A 183 1.18 19.38 -3.22
C LEU A 183 0.32 20.65 -3.25
N ASP A 184 0.16 21.22 -4.44
CA ASP A 184 -0.73 22.36 -4.66
C ASP A 184 -2.16 21.86 -4.90
N CYS A 185 -3.02 21.96 -3.87
CA CYS A 185 -4.35 21.39 -3.90
C CYS A 185 -5.46 22.45 -3.93
N LYS A 186 -6.53 22.15 -4.67
CA LYS A 186 -7.75 22.96 -4.74
C LYS A 186 -8.94 22.11 -4.32
N ASN A 187 -9.77 22.67 -3.43
CA ASN A 187 -11.03 22.03 -3.07
C ASN A 187 -11.92 21.85 -4.30
N ILE A 188 -12.56 20.69 -4.40
CA ILE A 188 -13.53 20.38 -5.43
C ILE A 188 -14.90 20.35 -4.76
N THR A 189 -15.81 21.21 -5.21
CA THR A 189 -17.19 21.30 -4.70
C THR A 189 -18.21 21.50 -5.82
N LYS A 190 -17.77 21.43 -7.08
CA LYS A 190 -18.59 21.81 -8.23
C LYS A 190 -19.60 20.73 -8.64
N THR A 191 -19.38 19.49 -8.22
CA THR A 191 -20.27 18.38 -8.54
C THR A 191 -21.11 18.01 -7.32
N ARG A 192 -22.32 17.49 -7.56
CA ARG A 192 -23.15 16.88 -6.51
C ARG A 192 -22.51 15.67 -5.83
N TRP A 193 -21.41 15.15 -6.38
CA TRP A 193 -20.66 14.03 -5.85
C TRP A 193 -19.63 14.53 -4.83
N ASP A 194 -18.90 15.60 -5.15
CA ASP A 194 -17.93 16.21 -4.23
C ASP A 194 -18.57 17.03 -3.12
N ASP A 195 -19.76 17.57 -3.39
CA ASP A 195 -20.58 18.32 -2.43
C ASP A 195 -22.01 17.75 -2.37
N PRO A 196 -22.21 16.56 -1.77
CA PRO A 196 -23.53 15.93 -1.74
C PRO A 196 -24.53 16.73 -0.89
N PRO A 197 -25.83 16.73 -1.24
CA PRO A 197 -26.82 17.54 -0.55
C PRO A 197 -27.02 17.11 0.92
N TYR A 198 -26.82 15.82 1.23
CA TYR A 198 -26.82 15.30 2.59
C TYR A 198 -25.39 15.03 3.05
N LYS A 199 -24.99 15.63 4.17
CA LYS A 199 -23.67 15.44 4.78
C LYS A 199 -23.75 14.36 5.84
N ILE A 200 -23.06 13.24 5.59
CA ILE A 200 -22.85 12.23 6.64
C ILE A 200 -21.97 12.81 7.76
N ASN A 201 -22.02 12.19 8.94
CA ASN A 201 -21.15 12.59 10.05
C ASN A 201 -19.73 12.01 9.90
N ALA A 202 -19.06 12.30 8.80
CA ALA A 202 -17.69 11.86 8.55
C ALA A 202 -16.74 12.47 9.59
N SER A 203 -15.88 11.64 10.17
CA SER A 203 -14.88 12.01 11.19
C SER A 203 -15.44 12.69 12.45
N GLY A 204 -16.75 12.59 12.71
CA GLY A 204 -17.41 13.25 13.83
C GLY A 204 -17.53 14.79 13.69
N ILE A 205 -17.15 15.34 12.54
CA ILE A 205 -17.13 16.80 12.28
C ILE A 205 -17.82 17.18 10.96
N GLN A 206 -18.61 16.27 10.37
CA GLN A 206 -19.20 16.44 9.03
C GLN A 206 -18.17 16.86 7.97
N ALA A 207 -16.98 16.24 7.99
CA ALA A 207 -15.96 16.49 6.98
C ALA A 207 -16.52 16.21 5.56
N PRO A 208 -16.07 16.95 4.51
CA PRO A 208 -16.37 16.58 3.14
C PRO A 208 -15.98 15.11 2.87
N ILE A 209 -16.77 14.37 2.10
CA ILE A 209 -16.51 12.93 1.90
C ILE A 209 -15.24 12.64 1.10
N GLY A 210 -14.72 13.61 0.34
CA GLY A 210 -13.39 13.56 -0.28
C GLY A 210 -12.24 14.04 0.64
N TYR A 211 -12.49 14.28 1.93
CA TYR A 211 -11.47 14.70 2.90
C TYR A 211 -10.48 13.57 3.13
N LYS A 212 -9.19 13.86 2.92
CA LYS A 212 -8.06 12.92 3.10
C LYS A 212 -8.21 11.61 2.31
N THR A 213 -8.87 11.68 1.15
CA THR A 213 -8.99 10.56 0.20
C THR A 213 -9.03 11.06 -1.26
N ILE A 214 -9.50 10.23 -2.20
CA ILE A 214 -9.70 10.60 -3.61
C ILE A 214 -10.91 11.51 -3.74
N ALA A 215 -10.85 12.44 -4.69
CA ALA A 215 -12.02 13.22 -5.09
C ALA A 215 -13.16 12.30 -5.56
N THR A 216 -14.35 12.46 -4.99
CA THR A 216 -15.46 11.54 -5.26
C THR A 216 -16.01 11.60 -6.69
N SER A 217 -15.71 12.66 -7.44
CA SER A 217 -15.97 12.73 -8.88
C SER A 217 -14.87 12.12 -9.76
N ALA A 218 -13.79 11.59 -9.17
CA ALA A 218 -12.85 10.74 -9.90
C ALA A 218 -13.55 9.47 -10.40
N VAL A 219 -12.99 8.89 -11.46
CA VAL A 219 -13.56 7.76 -12.18
C VAL A 219 -12.61 6.56 -12.14
N HIS A 220 -13.22 5.43 -11.88
CA HIS A 220 -12.70 4.09 -12.07
C HIS A 220 -13.06 3.57 -13.46
N TYR A 221 -12.68 2.33 -13.71
CA TYR A 221 -13.00 1.52 -14.86
C TYR A 221 -14.48 1.62 -15.25
N ASP A 222 -14.74 1.70 -16.55
CA ASP A 222 -16.07 1.87 -17.14
C ASP A 222 -16.88 3.08 -16.62
N GLY A 223 -16.19 4.09 -16.06
CA GLY A 223 -16.81 5.34 -15.63
C GLY A 223 -17.50 5.27 -14.28
N VAL A 224 -17.25 4.22 -13.49
CA VAL A 224 -17.74 4.13 -12.11
C VAL A 224 -17.14 5.27 -11.29
N LEU A 225 -17.96 5.99 -10.53
CA LEU A 225 -17.50 7.10 -9.71
C LEU A 225 -16.87 6.59 -8.41
N GLU A 226 -15.81 7.24 -7.95
CA GLU A 226 -15.27 7.05 -6.60
C GLU A 226 -16.36 7.26 -5.54
N TYR A 227 -17.32 8.17 -5.78
CA TYR A 227 -18.49 8.36 -4.93
C TYR A 227 -19.24 7.06 -4.61
N ASP A 228 -19.35 6.15 -5.59
CA ASP A 228 -20.04 4.86 -5.43
C ASP A 228 -19.07 3.73 -5.02
N ALA A 229 -17.80 3.82 -5.42
CA ALA A 229 -16.80 2.77 -5.26
C ALA A 229 -15.89 2.90 -4.02
N HIS A 230 -15.84 4.07 -3.37
CA HIS A 230 -14.88 4.41 -2.32
C HIS A 230 -14.75 3.31 -1.25
N SER A 231 -15.86 2.92 -0.63
CA SER A 231 -15.86 1.89 0.43
C SER A 231 -15.51 0.48 -0.06
N LEU A 232 -15.35 0.28 -1.36
CA LEU A 232 -14.92 -0.98 -1.98
C LEU A 232 -13.42 -0.98 -2.32
N TYR A 233 -12.70 0.14 -2.21
CA TYR A 233 -11.31 0.24 -2.65
C TYR A 233 -10.42 -0.84 -2.01
N GLY A 234 -10.28 -0.83 -0.68
CA GLY A 234 -9.49 -1.83 0.03
C GLY A 234 -9.98 -3.26 -0.16
N PHE A 235 -11.29 -3.48 -0.35
CA PHE A 235 -11.83 -4.80 -0.67
C PHE A 235 -11.41 -5.27 -2.06
N SER A 236 -11.47 -4.40 -3.08
CA SER A 236 -11.05 -4.71 -4.44
C SER A 236 -9.54 -4.96 -4.54
N GLU A 237 -8.73 -4.19 -3.83
CA GLU A 237 -7.30 -4.45 -3.66
C GLU A 237 -7.06 -5.80 -2.99
N THR A 238 -7.79 -6.11 -1.92
CA THR A 238 -7.67 -7.40 -1.21
C THR A 238 -7.89 -8.58 -2.16
N ILE A 239 -8.90 -8.50 -3.04
CA ILE A 239 -9.18 -9.53 -4.05
C ILE A 239 -8.02 -9.63 -5.05
N ALA A 240 -7.47 -8.50 -5.51
CA ALA A 240 -6.33 -8.49 -6.44
C ALA A 240 -5.07 -9.10 -5.79
N THR A 241 -4.76 -8.71 -4.55
CA THR A 241 -3.63 -9.25 -3.77
C THR A 241 -3.80 -10.75 -3.51
N HIS A 242 -5.02 -11.21 -3.20
CA HIS A 242 -5.30 -12.64 -3.04
C HIS A 242 -5.04 -13.43 -4.32
N ARG A 243 -5.48 -12.91 -5.48
CA ARG A 243 -5.20 -13.55 -6.78
C ARG A 243 -3.70 -13.59 -7.08
N GLY A 244 -2.98 -12.48 -6.83
CA GLY A 244 -1.54 -12.39 -7.05
C GLY A 244 -0.76 -13.41 -6.21
N LEU A 245 -0.99 -13.44 -4.90
CA LEU A 245 -0.32 -14.37 -3.99
C LEU A 245 -0.69 -15.83 -4.26
N GLN A 246 -1.96 -16.11 -4.58
CA GLN A 246 -2.38 -17.48 -4.89
C GLN A 246 -1.71 -18.03 -6.16
N ALA A 247 -1.45 -17.16 -7.15
CA ALA A 247 -0.77 -17.53 -8.39
C ALA A 247 0.72 -17.84 -8.20
N LEU A 248 1.37 -17.34 -7.13
CA LEU A 248 2.80 -17.58 -6.89
C LEU A 248 3.10 -19.01 -6.46
N GLU A 249 2.43 -19.48 -5.41
CA GLU A 249 2.80 -20.73 -4.75
C GLU A 249 1.71 -21.81 -4.85
N GLY A 250 0.50 -21.48 -5.33
CA GLY A 250 -0.66 -22.38 -5.29
C GLY A 250 -1.12 -22.75 -3.87
N LYS A 251 -0.55 -22.10 -2.84
CA LYS A 251 -0.93 -22.26 -1.43
C LYS A 251 -1.97 -21.23 -1.04
N ARG A 252 -2.60 -21.45 0.12
CA ARG A 252 -3.50 -20.46 0.73
C ARG A 252 -2.69 -19.19 1.07
N PRO A 253 -3.04 -18.01 0.49
CA PRO A 253 -2.38 -16.75 0.81
C PRO A 253 -2.61 -16.34 2.27
N PHE A 254 -1.71 -15.51 2.79
CA PHE A 254 -1.96 -14.71 3.98
C PHE A 254 -1.90 -13.22 3.61
N ILE A 255 -2.99 -12.51 3.92
CA ILE A 255 -3.13 -11.07 3.68
C ILE A 255 -3.68 -10.44 4.95
N LEU A 256 -3.12 -9.31 5.35
CA LEU A 256 -3.66 -8.45 6.38
C LEU A 256 -4.07 -7.11 5.74
N SER A 257 -5.35 -6.73 5.81
CA SER A 257 -5.87 -5.48 5.20
C SER A 257 -6.43 -4.51 6.22
N ARG A 258 -6.17 -3.21 6.05
CA ARG A 258 -6.75 -2.17 6.91
C ARG A 258 -8.20 -1.91 6.56
N SER A 259 -8.44 -1.38 5.36
CA SER A 259 -9.77 -1.11 4.85
C SER A 259 -10.46 -2.41 4.48
N THR A 260 -11.74 -2.51 4.86
CA THR A 260 -12.56 -3.69 4.61
C THR A 260 -13.99 -3.29 4.27
N PHE A 261 -14.69 -4.18 3.55
CA PHE A 261 -16.11 -4.12 3.31
C PHE A 261 -16.75 -5.48 3.55
N VAL A 262 -18.09 -5.58 3.46
CA VAL A 262 -18.79 -6.87 3.56
C VAL A 262 -18.27 -7.82 2.48
N GLY A 263 -17.62 -8.89 2.91
CA GLY A 263 -16.97 -9.88 2.03
C GLY A 263 -15.46 -9.94 2.15
N SER A 264 -14.78 -8.91 2.69
CA SER A 264 -13.32 -8.87 2.83
C SER A 264 -12.76 -10.07 3.60
N GLY A 265 -13.45 -10.54 4.64
CA GLY A 265 -13.04 -11.69 5.45
C GLY A 265 -12.97 -13.03 4.70
N HIS A 266 -13.48 -13.11 3.46
CA HIS A 266 -13.25 -14.26 2.59
C HIS A 266 -11.80 -14.32 2.08
N TYR A 267 -11.11 -13.17 1.99
CA TYR A 267 -9.83 -13.03 1.30
C TYR A 267 -8.67 -12.65 2.23
N ALA A 268 -8.93 -11.90 3.31
CA ALA A 268 -7.89 -11.38 4.19
C ALA A 268 -8.28 -11.37 5.67
N ALA A 269 -7.26 -11.34 6.52
CA ALA A 269 -7.36 -10.94 7.92
C ALA A 269 -7.42 -9.40 8.05
N HIS A 270 -7.73 -8.93 9.25
CA HIS A 270 -7.83 -7.51 9.60
C HIS A 270 -7.27 -7.26 11.01
N TRP A 271 -6.77 -6.04 11.28
CA TRP A 271 -6.37 -5.57 12.61
C TRP A 271 -7.03 -4.21 12.87
N THR A 272 -7.14 -3.81 14.14
CA THR A 272 -7.97 -2.67 14.56
C THR A 272 -7.43 -1.27 14.26
N GLY A 273 -6.34 -1.16 13.48
CA GLY A 273 -5.54 0.07 13.38
C GLY A 273 -4.49 0.16 14.48
#